data_AF-A0AAW9BFY0-F1
#
_entry.id   AF-A0AAW9BFY0-F1
#
_cell.length_a   1.000
_cell.length_b   1.000
_cell.length_c   1.000
_cell.angle_alpha   90.00
_cell.angle_beta   90.00
_cell.angle_gamma   90.00
#
_symmetry.space_group_name_H-M   'P 1'
#
loop_
_entity.id
_entity.type
_entity.pdbx_description
1 polymer ?
#
loop_
_entity_poly.entity_id
_entity_poly.type
_entity_poly.pdbx_seq_one_letter_code
_entity_poly.pdbx_strand_id
1 'polypeptide(L)'
;ISGTSVNQPVTKLMLRADQESVSRDLRQSRLDVDEFSYGVPVERYVFDAIRRLVKTGKWKVNEPGAKVWHLNQGVFIAWKQLGDLYDLISHDKIPGIPRDPDTLADILIERGFAVPNTVQEKGERAYYRYWEVLPEMLQEAAGSVKILMLRLESNDLVFTTEPPAAVAAEVVGDVEDA
;
A
#
# COMPACT_ATOMS: atom_id res chain seq x y z
N ILE A 1 39.26 -15.44 43.57
CA ILE A 1 37.88 -15.95 43.72
C ILE A 1 37.01 -15.10 42.80
N SER A 2 36.48 -15.73 41.75
CA SER A 2 35.36 -15.31 40.88
C SER A 2 35.48 -13.96 40.15
N GLY A 3 35.20 -13.82 38.87
CA GLY A 3 34.52 -14.69 37.92
C GLY A 3 33.88 -13.82 36.84
N THR A 4 34.00 -14.30 35.59
CA THR A 4 33.12 -14.04 34.44
C THR A 4 33.08 -12.66 33.79
N SER A 5 33.77 -12.60 32.64
CA SER A 5 33.33 -11.89 31.44
C SER A 5 31.84 -12.06 31.18
N VAL A 6 31.16 -10.95 30.88
CA VAL A 6 29.92 -10.95 30.09
C VAL A 6 30.02 -9.81 29.08
N ASN A 7 30.44 -10.21 27.89
CA ASN A 7 30.28 -9.48 26.64
C ASN A 7 28.79 -9.55 26.26
N GLN A 8 28.07 -8.43 26.27
CA GLN A 8 26.75 -8.30 25.67
C GLN A 8 26.62 -6.88 25.07
N PRO A 9 26.73 -6.69 23.75
CA PRO A 9 26.26 -5.48 23.10
C PRO A 9 24.73 -5.55 23.02
N VAL A 10 24.05 -5.00 24.03
CA VAL A 10 22.60 -4.78 23.98
C VAL A 10 22.34 -3.51 23.14
N THR A 11 22.72 -3.54 21.86
CA THR A 11 22.36 -2.50 20.90
C THR A 11 20.91 -2.72 20.48
N LYS A 12 20.02 -2.32 21.38
CA LYS A 12 18.79 -1.57 21.13
C LYS A 12 18.20 -1.75 19.74
N LEU A 13 17.54 -2.90 19.54
CA LEU A 13 16.56 -3.09 18.48
C LEU A 13 15.28 -2.33 18.89
N MET A 14 15.28 -0.99 18.75
CA MET A 14 14.11 -0.12 18.97
C MET A 14 13.79 0.64 17.68
N LEU A 15 13.44 -0.11 16.63
CA LEU A 15 12.93 0.49 15.40
C LEU A 15 11.87 -0.43 14.78
N ARG A 16 10.76 -0.66 15.50
CA ARG A 16 9.59 -1.40 14.99
C ARG A 16 8.36 -1.33 15.91
N ALA A 17 8.14 -0.20 16.57
CA ALA A 17 6.99 -0.03 17.49
C ALA A 17 6.04 1.10 17.10
N ASP A 18 6.33 1.90 16.08
CA ASP A 18 5.55 3.12 15.83
C ASP A 18 4.38 2.96 14.84
N GLN A 19 4.40 1.95 13.96
CA GLN A 19 3.38 1.85 12.91
C GLN A 19 2.09 1.10 13.34
N GLU A 20 2.17 0.24 14.36
CA GLU A 20 1.04 -0.60 14.80
C GLU A 20 0.02 0.18 15.65
N SER A 21 0.45 1.20 16.40
CA SER A 21 -0.46 1.94 17.29
C SER A 21 -1.30 2.97 16.54
N VAL A 22 -0.73 3.60 15.49
CA VAL A 22 -1.45 4.53 14.61
C VAL A 22 -2.53 3.79 13.80
N SER A 23 -2.19 2.60 13.30
CA SER A 23 -3.14 1.73 12.58
C SER A 23 -4.38 1.38 13.41
N ARG A 24 -4.21 1.21 14.73
CA ARG A 24 -5.33 0.83 15.62
C ARG A 24 -6.25 2.01 15.96
N ASP A 25 -5.70 3.22 16.08
CA ASP A 25 -6.47 4.43 16.34
C ASP A 25 -7.25 4.89 15.09
N LEU A 26 -6.63 4.82 13.90
CA LEU A 26 -7.29 5.08 12.62
C LEU A 26 -8.44 4.10 12.34
N ARG A 27 -8.31 2.81 12.67
CA ARG A 27 -9.42 1.83 12.55
C ARG A 27 -10.63 2.22 13.38
N GLN A 28 -10.42 2.76 14.59
CA GLN A 28 -11.51 3.14 15.48
C GLN A 28 -12.13 4.49 15.06
N SER A 29 -11.34 5.46 14.61
CA SER A 29 -11.85 6.73 14.09
C SER A 29 -12.56 6.59 12.73
N ARG A 30 -12.20 5.57 11.91
CA ARG A 30 -12.87 5.25 10.63
C ARG A 30 -14.31 4.77 10.79
N LEU A 31 -14.67 4.22 11.95
CA LEU A 31 -16.05 3.80 12.23
C LEU A 31 -16.96 4.98 12.61
N ASP A 32 -16.40 6.10 13.08
CA ASP A 32 -17.16 7.24 13.60
C ASP A 32 -17.45 8.31 12.53
N VAL A 33 -16.56 8.46 11.54
CA VAL A 33 -16.71 9.47 10.47
C VAL A 33 -17.67 9.04 9.35
N ASP A 34 -17.93 7.73 9.20
CA ASP A 34 -18.63 7.17 8.03
C ASP A 34 -20.15 6.94 8.23
N GLU A 35 -20.72 7.31 9.38
CA GLU A 35 -22.17 7.16 9.61
C GLU A 35 -23.04 8.14 8.78
N PHE A 36 -22.42 9.10 8.07
CA PHE A 36 -23.12 10.14 7.30
C PHE A 36 -22.92 10.12 5.77
N SER A 37 -22.14 9.20 5.20
CA SER A 37 -21.94 9.14 3.74
C SER A 37 -22.81 8.07 3.09
N TYR A 38 -24.07 8.41 2.79
CA TYR A 38 -25.04 7.63 2.01
C TYR A 38 -24.64 7.42 0.52
N GLY A 39 -23.44 6.89 0.26
CA GLY A 39 -22.97 6.46 -1.06
C GLY A 39 -22.76 4.95 -1.12
N VAL A 40 -22.80 4.37 -2.32
CA VAL A 40 -22.35 2.99 -2.52
C VAL A 40 -20.89 2.89 -2.03
N PRO A 41 -20.53 1.94 -1.14
CA PRO A 41 -19.17 1.84 -0.58
C PRO A 41 -18.18 1.33 -1.63
N VAL A 42 -17.77 2.21 -2.54
CA VAL A 42 -16.88 1.94 -3.69
C VAL A 42 -15.61 1.24 -3.22
N GLU A 43 -14.99 1.71 -2.15
CA GLU A 43 -13.79 1.14 -1.55
C GLU A 43 -13.98 -0.34 -1.20
N ARG A 44 -15.13 -0.70 -0.65
CA ARG A 44 -15.39 -2.06 -0.16
C ARG A 44 -15.44 -3.03 -1.33
N TYR A 45 -16.08 -2.63 -2.42
CA TYR A 45 -16.13 -3.41 -3.65
C TYR A 45 -14.77 -3.51 -4.34
N VAL A 46 -14.00 -2.43 -4.34
CA VAL A 46 -12.65 -2.40 -4.91
C VAL A 46 -11.74 -3.34 -4.14
N PHE A 47 -11.71 -3.26 -2.80
CA PHE A 47 -10.91 -4.16 -1.98
C PHE A 47 -11.39 -5.61 -2.04
N ASP A 48 -12.70 -5.86 -2.11
CA ASP A 48 -13.23 -7.21 -2.34
C ASP A 48 -12.75 -7.78 -3.68
N ALA A 49 -12.84 -6.98 -4.74
CA ALA A 49 -12.37 -7.35 -6.07
C ALA A 49 -10.85 -7.60 -6.09
N ILE A 50 -10.05 -6.74 -5.46
CA ILE A 50 -8.59 -6.92 -5.31
C ILE A 50 -8.28 -8.22 -4.57
N ARG A 51 -8.93 -8.46 -3.42
CA ARG A 51 -8.75 -9.70 -2.63
C ARG A 51 -9.08 -10.93 -3.44
N ARG A 52 -10.16 -10.90 -4.22
CA ARG A 52 -10.54 -11.97 -5.16
C ARG A 52 -9.48 -12.18 -6.24
N LEU A 53 -8.95 -11.12 -6.83
CA LEU A 53 -7.92 -11.20 -7.87
C LEU A 53 -6.60 -11.77 -7.34
N VAL A 54 -6.22 -11.42 -6.12
CA VAL A 54 -5.05 -11.98 -5.44
C VAL A 54 -5.30 -13.45 -5.08
N LYS A 55 -6.47 -13.77 -4.50
CA LYS A 55 -6.84 -15.13 -4.12
C LYS A 55 -6.96 -16.09 -5.31
N THR A 56 -7.47 -15.61 -6.44
CA THR A 56 -7.52 -16.38 -7.69
C THR A 56 -6.15 -16.52 -8.37
N GLY A 57 -5.12 -15.81 -7.88
CA GLY A 57 -3.78 -15.80 -8.46
C GLY A 57 -3.67 -15.02 -9.76
N LYS A 58 -4.72 -14.30 -10.16
CA LYS A 58 -4.71 -13.40 -11.33
C LYS A 58 -3.81 -12.19 -11.07
N TRP A 59 -3.83 -11.68 -9.83
CA TRP A 59 -2.87 -10.69 -9.35
C TRP A 59 -1.79 -11.41 -8.57
N LYS A 60 -0.58 -11.45 -9.13
CA LYS A 60 0.62 -11.93 -8.45
C LYS A 60 1.09 -10.91 -7.42
N VAL A 61 1.82 -11.42 -6.42
CA VAL A 61 2.36 -10.63 -5.30
C VAL A 61 3.86 -10.86 -5.21
N ASN A 62 4.66 -9.79 -5.14
CA ASN A 62 6.13 -9.87 -4.96
C ASN A 62 6.84 -10.74 -6.01
N GLU A 63 6.39 -10.66 -7.25
CA GLU A 63 6.92 -11.41 -8.40
C GLU A 63 7.14 -10.45 -9.57
N PRO A 64 8.02 -10.77 -10.53
CA PRO A 64 8.17 -9.93 -11.71
C PRO A 64 6.86 -9.87 -12.50
N GLY A 65 6.37 -8.66 -12.76
CA GLY A 65 5.04 -8.43 -13.36
C GLY A 65 3.87 -8.54 -12.38
N ALA A 66 4.13 -8.67 -11.08
CA ALA A 66 3.12 -8.61 -10.05
C ALA A 66 2.41 -7.26 -10.02
N LYS A 67 1.12 -7.29 -9.70
CA LYS A 67 0.31 -6.09 -9.49
C LYS A 67 0.30 -5.65 -8.04
N VAL A 68 0.50 -6.58 -7.10
CA VAL A 68 0.56 -6.27 -5.68
C VAL A 68 1.98 -6.45 -5.20
N TRP A 69 2.46 -5.51 -4.40
CA TRP A 69 3.81 -5.50 -3.88
C TRP A 69 3.72 -5.24 -2.38
N HIS A 70 4.09 -6.24 -1.59
CA HIS A 70 4.29 -6.08 -0.17
C HIS A 70 5.76 -5.74 0.07
N LEU A 71 6.00 -4.48 0.43
CA LEU A 71 7.32 -3.88 0.65
C LEU A 71 7.51 -3.58 2.14
N ASN A 72 8.75 -3.31 2.56
CA ASN A 72 9.03 -2.93 3.95
C ASN A 72 8.29 -1.64 4.39
N GLN A 73 8.01 -0.75 3.43
CA GLN A 73 7.31 0.52 3.65
C GLN A 73 5.77 0.36 3.72
N GLY A 74 5.24 -0.80 3.34
CA GLY A 74 3.81 -1.10 3.29
C GLY A 74 3.39 -1.87 2.03
N VAL A 75 2.09 -1.87 1.74
CA VAL A 75 1.54 -2.53 0.56
C VAL A 75 1.33 -1.51 -0.55
N PHE A 76 1.79 -1.86 -1.74
CA PHE A 76 1.71 -1.07 -2.94
C PHE A 76 0.99 -1.86 -4.02
N ILE A 77 0.16 -1.19 -4.81
CA ILE A 77 -0.56 -1.81 -5.92
C ILE A 77 -0.23 -1.05 -7.19
N ALA A 78 0.21 -1.74 -8.23
CA ALA A 78 0.41 -1.20 -9.57
C ALA A 78 -0.94 -0.71 -10.15
N TRP A 79 -1.22 0.56 -9.95
CA TRP A 79 -2.55 1.15 -10.16
C TRP A 79 -2.80 1.59 -11.61
N LYS A 80 -1.76 1.64 -12.45
CA LYS A 80 -1.91 2.04 -13.86
C LYS A 80 -2.63 0.99 -14.71
N GLN A 81 -2.69 -0.26 -14.28
CA GLN A 81 -3.30 -1.36 -15.06
C GLN A 81 -4.39 -2.08 -14.27
N LEU A 82 -5.53 -1.41 -14.08
CA LEU A 82 -6.70 -1.96 -13.37
C LEU A 82 -7.71 -2.68 -14.26
N GLY A 83 -7.35 -3.06 -15.50
CA GLY A 83 -8.27 -3.73 -16.43
C GLY A 83 -8.96 -4.95 -15.82
N ASP A 84 -8.21 -5.81 -15.12
CA ASP A 84 -8.76 -6.98 -14.44
C ASP A 84 -9.70 -6.66 -13.28
N LEU A 85 -9.46 -5.53 -12.61
CA LEU A 85 -10.31 -5.03 -11.54
C LEU A 85 -11.65 -4.57 -12.10
N TYR A 86 -11.62 -3.74 -13.15
CA TYR A 86 -12.83 -3.25 -13.81
C TYR A 86 -13.64 -4.36 -14.46
N ASP A 87 -12.97 -5.37 -15.01
CA ASP A 87 -13.61 -6.57 -15.55
C ASP A 87 -14.39 -7.30 -14.46
N LEU A 88 -13.77 -7.55 -13.30
CA LEU A 88 -14.43 -8.20 -12.16
C LEU A 88 -15.59 -7.38 -11.60
N ILE A 89 -15.40 -6.06 -11.46
CA ILE A 89 -16.43 -5.13 -10.97
C ILE A 89 -17.61 -5.06 -11.94
N SER A 90 -17.33 -5.00 -13.25
CA SER A 90 -18.36 -4.97 -14.28
C SER A 90 -19.13 -6.30 -14.34
N HIS A 91 -18.44 -7.42 -14.13
CA HIS A 91 -19.05 -8.74 -14.04
C HIS A 91 -20.00 -8.85 -12.83
N ASP A 92 -19.62 -8.27 -11.69
CA ASP A 92 -20.44 -8.23 -10.47
C ASP A 92 -21.60 -7.20 -10.56
N LYS A 93 -21.69 -6.45 -11.69
CA LYS A 93 -22.72 -5.43 -11.99
C LYS A 93 -22.84 -4.34 -10.92
N ILE A 94 -21.71 -3.96 -10.31
CA ILE A 94 -21.71 -2.98 -9.24
C ILE A 94 -21.88 -1.57 -9.84
N PRO A 95 -22.98 -0.85 -9.53
CA PRO A 95 -23.20 0.49 -10.04
C PRO A 95 -22.37 1.53 -9.28
N GLY A 96 -21.92 2.59 -9.97
CA GLY A 96 -21.34 3.78 -9.33
C GLY A 96 -19.82 3.80 -9.12
N ILE A 97 -19.09 2.75 -9.55
CA ILE A 97 -17.63 2.75 -9.46
C ILE A 97 -17.03 3.52 -10.66
N PRO A 98 -16.16 4.53 -10.43
CA PRO A 98 -15.52 5.25 -11.53
C PRO A 98 -14.64 4.29 -12.35
N ARG A 99 -14.77 4.37 -13.68
CA ARG A 99 -13.95 3.60 -14.63
C ARG A 99 -12.56 4.19 -14.87
N ASP A 100 -12.27 5.31 -14.21
CA ASP A 100 -10.99 5.98 -14.30
C ASP A 100 -10.10 5.58 -13.11
N PRO A 101 -8.87 5.10 -13.35
CA PRO A 101 -7.98 4.65 -12.28
C PRO A 101 -7.52 5.81 -11.41
N ASP A 102 -7.32 7.00 -11.99
CA ASP A 102 -6.90 8.19 -11.27
C ASP A 102 -8.01 8.68 -10.33
N THR A 103 -9.25 8.71 -10.80
CA THR A 103 -10.42 9.02 -9.95
C THR A 103 -10.58 8.02 -8.82
N LEU A 104 -10.38 6.72 -9.10
CA LEU A 104 -10.49 5.70 -8.06
C LEU A 104 -9.39 5.82 -7.00
N ALA A 105 -8.16 6.14 -7.42
CA ALA A 105 -7.07 6.42 -6.49
C ALA A 105 -7.37 7.63 -5.61
N ASP A 106 -7.91 8.70 -6.20
CA ASP A 106 -8.30 9.92 -5.49
C ASP A 106 -9.31 9.60 -4.38
N ILE A 107 -10.39 8.88 -4.69
CA ILE A 107 -11.39 8.45 -3.71
C ILE A 107 -10.74 7.64 -2.57
N LEU A 108 -9.86 6.69 -2.89
CA LEU A 108 -9.19 5.88 -1.86
C LEU A 108 -8.28 6.72 -0.97
N ILE A 109 -7.61 7.73 -1.52
CA ILE A 109 -6.78 8.67 -0.78
C ILE A 109 -7.65 9.57 0.11
N GLU A 110 -8.69 10.19 -0.46
CA GLU A 110 -9.63 11.06 0.26
C GLU A 110 -10.31 10.34 1.44
N ARG A 111 -10.61 9.05 1.25
CA ARG A 111 -11.22 8.18 2.27
C ARG A 111 -10.21 7.59 3.26
N GLY A 112 -8.91 7.85 3.09
CA GLY A 112 -7.85 7.37 3.98
C GLY A 112 -7.47 5.90 3.81
N PHE A 113 -7.91 5.22 2.75
CA PHE A 113 -7.50 3.85 2.44
C PHE A 113 -6.15 3.77 1.72
N ALA A 114 -5.77 4.85 1.04
CA ALA A 114 -4.50 4.98 0.33
C ALA A 114 -3.73 6.21 0.81
N VAL A 115 -2.40 6.12 0.73
CA VAL A 115 -1.50 7.19 1.16
C VAL A 115 -0.98 7.91 -0.08
N PRO A 116 -1.18 9.23 -0.20
CA PRO A 116 -0.58 10.01 -1.29
C PRO A 116 0.93 10.17 -1.05
N ASN A 117 1.68 10.20 -2.14
CA ASN A 117 3.09 10.52 -2.14
C ASN A 117 3.27 12.04 -1.93
N THR A 118 3.95 12.44 -0.86
CA THR A 118 4.15 13.86 -0.54
C THR A 118 5.59 14.21 -0.84
N VAL A 119 5.82 15.12 -1.78
CA VAL A 119 7.17 15.58 -2.14
C VAL A 119 7.28 17.08 -1.94
N GLN A 120 8.44 17.56 -1.51
CA GLN A 120 8.74 18.98 -1.45
C GLN A 120 9.34 19.42 -2.78
N GLU A 121 8.57 20.11 -3.61
CA GLU A 121 9.05 20.68 -4.86
C GLU A 121 9.09 22.21 -4.75
N LYS A 122 10.26 22.81 -5.00
CA LYS A 122 10.46 24.27 -4.99
C LYS A 122 9.99 25.00 -3.71
N GLY A 123 9.99 24.31 -2.57
CA GLY A 123 9.56 24.86 -1.27
C GLY A 123 8.06 24.74 -1.00
N GLU A 124 7.29 24.11 -1.90
CA GLU A 124 5.89 23.78 -1.70
C GLU A 124 5.71 22.26 -1.53
N ARG A 125 4.73 21.87 -0.69
CA ARG A 125 4.34 20.46 -0.51
C ARG A 125 3.43 20.08 -1.67
N ALA A 126 3.93 19.23 -2.56
CA ALA A 126 3.17 18.67 -3.66
C ALA A 126 2.70 17.24 -3.32
N TYR A 127 1.43 16.97 -3.55
CA TYR A 127 0.81 15.67 -3.30
C TYR A 127 0.59 14.94 -4.62
N TYR A 128 1.15 13.75 -4.73
CA TYR A 128 1.02 12.84 -5.87
C TYR A 128 0.25 11.60 -5.46
N ARG A 129 -0.62 11.11 -6.35
CA ARG A 129 -1.43 9.91 -6.08
C ARG A 129 -0.61 8.63 -6.10
N TYR A 130 0.42 8.60 -6.93
CA TYR A 130 1.24 7.42 -7.17
C TYR A 130 2.64 7.60 -6.61
N TRP A 131 3.14 6.50 -6.05
CA TRP A 131 4.49 6.32 -5.62
C TRP A 131 5.28 5.67 -6.75
N GLU A 132 6.45 6.22 -7.05
CA GLU A 132 7.40 5.57 -7.93
C GLU A 132 8.17 4.54 -7.12
N VAL A 133 7.89 3.26 -7.36
CA VAL A 133 8.52 2.15 -6.65
C VAL A 133 9.42 1.40 -7.61
N LEU A 134 10.64 1.14 -7.15
CA LEU A 134 11.65 0.34 -7.84
C LEU A 134 11.98 -0.89 -6.97
N PRO A 135 11.29 -2.02 -7.17
CA PRO A 135 11.58 -3.25 -6.43
C PRO A 135 13.02 -3.71 -6.71
N GLU A 136 13.79 -3.99 -5.66
CA GLU A 136 15.19 -4.42 -5.80
C GLU A 136 15.29 -5.72 -6.62
N MET A 137 14.30 -6.60 -6.49
CA MET A 137 14.23 -7.83 -7.29
C MET A 137 14.07 -7.62 -8.80
N LEU A 138 13.65 -6.42 -9.23
CA LEU A 138 13.56 -6.02 -10.64
C LEU A 138 14.73 -5.17 -11.09
N GLN A 139 15.68 -4.87 -10.20
CA GLN A 139 16.90 -4.14 -10.56
C GLN A 139 17.87 -5.14 -11.21
N GLU A 140 17.71 -5.33 -12.52
CA GLU A 140 18.67 -6.07 -13.32
C GLU A 140 19.78 -5.13 -13.82
N ALA A 141 20.95 -5.68 -14.14
CA ALA A 141 22.10 -4.93 -14.65
C ALA A 141 21.81 -4.12 -15.94
N ALA A 142 20.65 -4.35 -16.59
CA ALA A 142 20.20 -3.69 -17.81
C ALA A 142 19.20 -2.53 -17.58
N GLY A 143 18.74 -2.28 -16.35
CA GLY A 143 17.92 -1.11 -16.03
C GLY A 143 16.90 -1.34 -14.92
N SER A 144 16.70 -0.31 -14.09
CA SER A 144 15.70 -0.32 -13.02
C SER A 144 14.29 -0.06 -13.59
N VAL A 145 13.35 -0.96 -13.31
CA VAL A 145 11.94 -0.78 -13.71
C VAL A 145 11.23 0.10 -12.70
N LYS A 146 10.82 1.30 -13.13
CA LYS A 146 9.98 2.20 -12.33
C LYS A 146 8.52 1.82 -12.52
N ILE A 147 7.84 1.53 -11.42
CA ILE A 147 6.41 1.21 -11.44
C ILE A 147 5.66 2.23 -10.60
N LEU A 148 4.65 2.85 -11.20
CA LEU A 148 3.72 3.73 -10.50
C LEU A 148 2.72 2.88 -9.72
N MET A 149 2.82 2.94 -8.40
CA MET A 149 1.99 2.18 -7.50
C MET A 149 1.21 3.09 -6.55
N LEU A 150 -0.01 2.69 -6.20
CA LEU A 150 -0.77 3.30 -5.13
C LEU A 150 -0.37 2.62 -3.82
N ARG A 151 0.08 3.41 -2.83
CA ARG A 151 0.38 2.92 -1.49
C ARG A 151 -0.91 2.80 -0.70
N LEU A 152 -1.12 1.66 -0.05
CA LEU A 152 -2.24 1.45 0.85
C LEU A 152 -1.85 1.78 2.29
N GLU A 153 -2.82 2.26 3.05
CA GLU A 153 -2.68 2.54 4.47
C GLU A 153 -2.46 1.25 5.28
N SER A 154 -3.18 0.17 4.91
CA SER A 154 -3.16 -1.10 5.64
C SER A 154 -3.00 -2.30 4.71
N ASN A 155 -2.16 -3.25 5.11
CA ASN A 155 -1.98 -4.53 4.39
C ASN A 155 -3.23 -5.43 4.44
N ASP A 156 -4.00 -5.36 5.53
CA ASP A 156 -5.30 -6.01 5.74
C ASP A 156 -6.31 -5.73 4.61
N LEU A 157 -6.18 -4.60 3.90
CA LEU A 157 -7.07 -4.26 2.80
C LEU A 157 -6.93 -5.24 1.62
N VAL A 158 -5.76 -5.83 1.43
CA VAL A 158 -5.44 -6.73 0.32
C VAL A 158 -5.24 -8.17 0.79
N PHE A 159 -4.53 -8.36 1.90
CA PHE A 159 -4.21 -9.66 2.43
C PHE A 159 -5.24 -10.03 3.49
N THR A 160 -6.08 -11.02 3.19
CA THR A 160 -7.03 -11.60 4.16
C THR A 160 -6.39 -12.73 4.98
N THR A 161 -5.14 -13.05 4.70
CA THR A 161 -4.31 -14.08 5.34
C THR A 161 -2.95 -13.48 5.69
N GLU A 162 -2.05 -14.28 6.29
CA GLU A 162 -0.68 -13.85 6.56
C GLU A 162 -0.03 -13.24 5.29
N PRO A 163 0.42 -11.97 5.34
CA PRO A 163 0.98 -11.31 4.18
C PRO A 163 2.31 -11.97 3.78
N PRO A 164 2.65 -12.03 2.48
CA PRO A 164 3.89 -12.63 2.01
C PRO A 164 5.11 -11.87 2.54
N ALA A 165 6.31 -12.45 2.45
CA ALA A 165 7.53 -11.78 2.89
C ALA A 165 7.70 -10.41 2.20
N ALA A 166 7.87 -9.35 2.99
CA ALA A 166 8.11 -8.01 2.47
C ALA A 166 9.43 -7.99 1.69
N VAL A 167 9.42 -7.40 0.50
CA VAL A 167 10.62 -7.26 -0.34
C VAL A 167 11.22 -5.86 -0.21
N ALA A 168 12.53 -5.76 -0.40
CA ALA A 168 13.22 -4.48 -0.48
C ALA A 168 12.87 -3.77 -1.79
N ALA A 169 12.56 -2.49 -1.69
CA ALA A 169 12.29 -1.63 -2.83
C ALA A 169 12.69 -0.20 -2.49
N GLU A 170 13.23 0.49 -3.48
CA GLU A 170 13.41 1.93 -3.42
C GLU A 170 12.07 2.59 -3.72
N VAL A 171 11.56 3.37 -2.78
CA VAL A 171 10.31 4.11 -2.92
C VAL A 171 10.67 5.58 -3.03
N VAL A 172 10.39 6.19 -4.17
CA VAL A 172 10.73 7.59 -4.44
C VAL A 172 9.58 8.48 -4.01
N GLY A 173 9.90 9.44 -3.14
CA GLY A 173 8.97 10.49 -2.71
C GLY A 173 8.69 10.55 -1.21
N ASP A 174 9.45 9.84 -0.38
CA ASP A 174 9.39 10.04 1.06
C ASP A 174 10.18 11.30 1.44
N VAL A 175 9.50 12.45 1.57
CA VAL A 175 10.00 13.42 2.55
C VAL A 175 9.65 12.85 3.92
N GLU A 176 10.62 12.19 4.56
CA GLU A 176 10.54 11.90 5.99
C GLU A 176 10.18 13.23 6.68
N ASP A 177 9.00 13.29 7.29
CA ASP A 177 8.58 14.44 8.09
C ASP A 177 9.59 14.53 9.25
N ALA A 178 10.57 15.42 9.10
CA ALA A 178 11.62 15.71 10.06
C ALA A 178 11.20 16.81 11.04
#